data_AF-A0A2J8X846-F1
#
_entry.id   AF-A0A2J8X846-F1
#
_cell.length_a   1.000
_cell.length_b   1.000
_cell.length_c   1.000
_cell.angle_alpha   90.00
_cell.angle_beta   90.00
_cell.angle_gamma   90.00
#
_symmetry.space_group_name_H-M   'P 1'
#
loop_
_entity.id
_entity.type
_entity.pdbx_description
1 polymer ?
#
loop_
_entity_poly.entity_id
_entity_poly.type
_entity_poly.pdbx_seq_one_letter_code
_entity_poly.pdbx_strand_id
1 'polypeptide(L)'
;VLIQCAGSEEKNERYLLLFPNVLLMLSASPRMSGFIYQGKLPTTGMTITKLEDSENHRNAFEISGSMIERILVSCNNQQDLQEWVDHLQKQTKVTSVGNPTIKPHSVPSHTVRTWCFSSFQTAGVASRG
;
A
#
# COMPACT_ATOMS: atom_id res chain seq x y z
N VAL A 1 -6.12 4.89 2.73
CA VAL A 1 -5.17 5.33 3.79
C VAL A 1 -4.90 6.81 3.61
N LEU A 2 -4.54 7.51 4.68
CA LEU A 2 -4.06 8.88 4.57
C LEU A 2 -2.55 8.87 4.46
N ILE A 3 -2.02 9.59 3.48
CA ILE A 3 -0.59 9.70 3.22
C ILE A 3 -0.14 11.14 3.47
N GLN A 4 0.94 11.29 4.23
CA GLN A 4 1.59 12.56 4.53
C GLN A 4 3.09 12.43 4.25
N CYS A 5 3.63 13.28 3.38
CA CYS A 5 5.06 13.33 3.08
C CYS A 5 5.79 14.20 4.12
N ALA A 6 7.06 13.89 4.39
CA ALA A 6 7.89 14.67 5.28
C ALA A 6 7.97 16.15 4.82
N GLY A 7 7.69 17.07 5.74
CA GLY A 7 7.71 18.52 5.48
C GLY A 7 6.36 19.12 5.06
N SER A 8 5.29 18.32 4.97
CA SER A 8 3.93 18.81 4.74
C SER A 8 3.00 18.42 5.90
N GLU A 9 2.10 19.33 6.30
CA GLU A 9 0.99 19.04 7.23
C GLU A 9 -0.22 18.44 6.50
N GLU A 10 -0.23 18.45 5.17
CA GLU A 10 -1.36 18.00 4.38
C GLU A 10 -1.45 16.47 4.30
N LYS A 11 -2.60 15.93 4.72
CA LYS A 11 -2.95 14.51 4.60
C LYS A 11 -3.78 14.29 3.36
N ASN A 12 -3.31 13.38 2.52
CA ASN A 12 -3.91 13.09 1.24
C ASN A 12 -4.51 11.68 1.23
N GLU A 13 -5.76 11.55 0.80
CA GLU A 13 -6.33 10.22 0.54
C GLU A 13 -5.62 9.56 -0.65
N ARG A 14 -5.09 8.37 -0.39
CA ARG A 14 -4.36 7.57 -1.36
C ARG A 14 -4.72 6.09 -1.20
N TYR A 15 -4.58 5.39 -2.32
CA TYR A 15 -4.69 3.94 -2.40
C TYR A 15 -3.29 3.36 -2.52
N LEU A 16 -3.02 2.33 -1.73
CA LEU A 16 -1.77 1.58 -1.77
C LEU A 16 -2.04 0.19 -2.31
N LEU A 17 -1.24 -0.24 -3.28
CA LEU A 17 -1.30 -1.59 -3.84
C LEU A 17 0.05 -2.28 -3.63
N LEU A 18 0.06 -3.33 -2.83
CA LEU A 18 1.26 -4.09 -2.52
C LEU A 18 1.40 -5.28 -3.47
N PHE A 19 2.39 -5.21 -4.35
CA PHE A 19 2.86 -6.33 -5.18
C PHE A 19 4.13 -6.91 -4.57
N PRO A 20 4.56 -8.14 -4.93
CA PRO A 20 5.67 -8.82 -4.27
C PRO A 20 6.99 -8.02 -4.15
N ASN A 21 7.29 -7.14 -5.11
CA ASN A 21 8.53 -6.35 -5.13
C ASN A 21 8.31 -4.84 -5.24
N VAL A 22 7.05 -4.38 -5.22
CA VAL A 22 6.73 -2.97 -5.45
C VAL A 22 5.45 -2.57 -4.75
N LEU A 23 5.47 -1.40 -4.12
CA LEU A 23 4.30 -0.73 -3.58
C LEU A 23 3.90 0.40 -4.54
N LEU A 24 2.67 0.35 -5.07
CA LEU A 24 2.12 1.43 -5.90
C LEU A 24 1.27 2.36 -5.07
N MET A 25 1.34 3.66 -5.38
CA MET A 25 0.51 4.70 -4.79
C MET A 25 -0.38 5.32 -5.87
N LEU A 26 -1.67 5.39 -5.60
CA LEU A 26 -2.67 5.98 -6.49
C LEU A 26 -3.49 7.04 -5.72
N SER A 27 -4.00 8.03 -6.45
CA SER A 27 -5.03 8.96 -5.96
C SER A 27 -6.33 8.76 -6.72
N ALA A 28 -7.46 9.17 -6.14
CA ALA A 28 -8.71 9.22 -6.87
C ALA A 28 -8.67 10.39 -7.86
N SER A 29 -9.17 10.18 -9.08
CA SER A 29 -9.42 11.30 -9.98
C SER A 29 -10.42 12.28 -9.36
N PRO A 30 -10.35 13.59 -9.67
CA PRO A 30 -11.28 14.58 -9.11
C PRO A 30 -12.77 14.27 -9.34
N ARG A 31 -13.06 13.49 -10.39
CA ARG A 31 -14.41 13.05 -10.75
C ARG A 31 -14.76 11.64 -10.24
N MET A 32 -13.90 11.03 -9.43
CA MET A 32 -13.99 9.65 -8.91
C MET A 32 -14.27 8.58 -9.99
N SER A 33 -14.00 8.87 -11.25
CA SER A 33 -14.26 7.97 -12.38
C SER A 33 -13.08 7.03 -12.68
N GLY A 34 -12.05 7.05 -11.83
CA GLY A 34 -10.81 6.31 -12.02
C GLY A 34 -9.71 6.75 -11.06
N PHE A 35 -8.55 6.12 -11.19
CA PHE A 35 -7.37 6.36 -10.37
C PHE A 35 -6.27 7.06 -11.16
N ILE A 36 -5.49 7.90 -10.48
CA ILE A 36 -4.31 8.56 -11.02
C ILE A 36 -3.08 7.93 -10.35
N TYR A 37 -2.10 7.55 -11.17
CA TYR A 37 -0.84 7.01 -10.68
C TYR A 37 0.02 8.12 -10.06
N GLN A 38 0.38 7.96 -8.79
CA GLN A 38 1.18 8.94 -8.05
C GLN A 38 2.65 8.53 -7.96
N GLY A 39 2.93 7.22 -7.93
CA GLY A 39 4.30 6.74 -7.80
C GLY A 39 4.38 5.26 -7.45
N LYS A 40 5.62 4.77 -7.40
CA LYS A 40 5.95 3.42 -6.97
C LYS A 40 7.19 3.44 -6.11
N LEU A 41 7.22 2.56 -5.11
CA LEU A 41 8.36 2.37 -4.23
C LEU A 41 8.82 0.92 -4.36
N PRO A 42 10.11 0.67 -4.65
CA PRO A 42 10.64 -0.68 -4.57
C PRO A 42 10.59 -1.14 -3.11
N THR A 43 10.24 -2.42 -2.88
CA THR A 43 10.27 -2.98 -1.53
C THR A 43 11.70 -3.25 -1.05
N THR A 44 12.65 -3.34 -1.99
CA THR A 44 14.09 -3.43 -1.70
C THR A 44 14.60 -2.13 -1.10
N GLY A 45 15.27 -2.21 0.05
CA GLY A 45 15.85 -1.06 0.74
C GLY A 45 14.83 -0.16 1.43
N MET A 46 13.56 -0.56 1.45
CA MET A 46 12.50 0.11 2.20
C MET A 46 12.54 -0.34 3.67
N THR A 47 12.35 0.61 4.59
CA THR A 47 12.26 0.40 6.03
C THR A 47 10.85 0.76 6.48
N ILE A 48 10.27 -0.07 7.34
CA ILE A 48 8.91 0.07 7.85
C ILE A 48 8.96 0.20 9.37
N THR A 49 8.50 1.34 9.87
CA THR A 49 8.49 1.66 11.29
C THR A 49 7.06 1.89 11.74
N LYS A 50 6.54 1.03 12.63
CA LYS A 50 5.24 1.27 13.27
C LYS A 50 5.40 2.49 14.20
N LEU A 51 4.44 3.41 14.16
CA LEU A 51 4.44 4.60 15.01
C LEU A 51 3.56 4.38 16.23
N GLU A 52 3.88 5.07 17.32
CA GLU A 52 3.04 5.14 18.50
C GLU A 52 1.85 6.06 18.25
N ASP A 53 0.70 5.70 18.83
CA ASP A 53 -0.50 6.53 18.69
C ASP A 53 -0.31 7.87 19.39
N SER A 54 -0.62 8.94 18.67
CA SER A 54 -0.56 10.33 19.12
C SER A 54 -1.79 11.09 18.62
N GLU A 55 -1.98 12.34 19.07
CA GLU A 55 -3.07 13.18 18.57
C GLU A 55 -2.99 13.40 17.05
N ASN A 56 -1.77 13.45 16.51
CA ASN A 56 -1.52 13.73 15.10
C ASN A 56 -1.52 12.46 14.24
N HIS A 57 -1.17 11.31 14.81
CA HIS A 57 -1.03 10.04 14.09
C HIS A 57 -1.60 8.90 14.91
N ARG A 58 -2.80 8.43 14.54
CA ARG A 58 -3.38 7.18 15.07
C ARG A 58 -3.30 6.09 14.02
N ASN A 59 -3.07 4.85 14.45
CA ASN A 59 -2.97 3.68 13.59
C ASN A 59 -2.00 3.93 12.42
N ALA A 60 -0.82 4.49 12.69
CA ALA A 60 0.11 4.92 11.66
C ALA A 60 1.42 4.13 11.60
N PHE A 61 2.03 4.10 10.41
CA PHE A 61 3.39 3.63 10.19
C PHE A 61 4.14 4.58 9.26
N GLU A 62 5.46 4.54 9.32
CA GLU A 62 6.37 5.26 8.44
C GLU A 62 7.00 4.29 7.44
N ILE A 63 7.05 4.73 6.18
CA ILE A 63 7.85 4.15 5.11
C ILE A 63 9.04 5.07 4.87
N SER A 64 10.26 4.53 4.91
CA SER A 64 11.48 5.27 4.63
C SER A 64 12.50 4.41 3.86
N GLY A 65 13.56 5.03 3.34
CA GLY A 65 14.62 4.33 2.61
C GLY A 65 15.71 5.29 2.15
N SER A 66 16.84 4.78 1.68
CA SER A 66 18.01 5.60 1.31
C SER A 66 17.73 6.61 0.19
N MET A 67 16.79 6.32 -0.72
CA MET A 67 16.37 7.22 -1.79
C MET A 67 14.86 7.52 -1.75
N ILE A 68 14.22 7.31 -0.60
CA ILE A 68 12.77 7.46 -0.44
C ILE A 68 12.53 8.54 0.60
N GLU A 69 11.81 9.59 0.21
CA GLU A 69 11.28 10.56 1.16
C GLU A 69 10.42 9.84 2.19
N ARG A 70 10.49 10.26 3.46
CA ARG A 70 9.70 9.61 4.51
C ARG A 70 8.22 9.86 4.26
N ILE A 71 7.46 8.76 4.26
CA ILE A 71 6.03 8.77 4.02
C ILE A 71 5.35 8.22 5.26
N LEU A 72 4.47 9.02 5.85
CA LEU A 72 3.60 8.62 6.95
C LEU A 72 2.29 8.11 6.37
N VAL A 73 1.88 6.93 6.82
CA VAL A 73 0.64 6.27 6.40
C VAL A 73 -0.24 6.07 7.62
N SER A 74 -1.42 6.68 7.64
CA SER A 74 -2.45 6.42 8.67
C SER A 74 -3.51 5.46 8.13
N CYS A 75 -3.74 4.39 8.87
CA CYS A 75 -4.73 3.36 8.57
C CYS A 75 -6.07 3.67 9.24
N ASN A 76 -7.13 3.01 8.76
CA ASN A 76 -8.48 3.22 9.28
C ASN A 76 -8.66 2.62 10.68
N ASN A 77 -7.97 1.52 10.96
CA ASN A 77 -8.03 0.81 12.24
C ASN A 77 -6.69 0.12 12.57
N GLN A 78 -6.56 -0.41 13.78
CA GLN A 78 -5.35 -1.07 14.27
C GLN A 78 -5.06 -2.40 13.53
N GLN A 79 -6.09 -3.12 13.09
CA GLN A 79 -5.92 -4.37 12.35
C GLN A 79 -5.27 -4.10 10.99
N ASP A 80 -5.79 -3.15 10.22
CA ASP A 80 -5.22 -2.72 8.94
C ASP A 80 -3.76 -2.30 9.12
N LEU A 81 -3.44 -1.53 10.18
CA LEU A 81 -2.06 -1.17 10.50
C LEU A 81 -1.17 -2.41 10.71
N GLN A 82 -1.61 -3.40 11.49
CA GLN A 82 -0.84 -4.62 11.70
C GLN A 82 -0.64 -5.40 10.39
N GLU A 83 -1.70 -5.58 9.62
CA GLU A 83 -1.63 -6.28 8.34
C GLU A 83 -0.68 -5.59 7.36
N TRP A 84 -0.73 -4.26 7.25
CA TRP A 84 0.19 -3.50 6.40
C TRP A 84 1.65 -3.65 6.84
N VAL A 85 1.93 -3.48 8.13
CA VAL A 85 3.29 -3.59 8.68
C VAL A 85 3.84 -5.00 8.46
N ASP A 86 3.06 -6.04 8.75
CA ASP A 86 3.50 -7.43 8.62
C ASP A 86 3.83 -7.80 7.17
N HIS A 87 2.95 -7.45 6.22
CA HIS A 87 3.18 -7.76 4.81
C HIS A 87 4.37 -7.00 4.24
N LEU A 88 4.50 -5.71 4.55
CA LEU A 88 5.61 -4.91 4.07
C LEU A 88 6.93 -5.40 4.67
N GLN A 89 7.01 -5.66 5.99
CA GLN A 89 8.22 -6.15 6.64
C GLN A 89 8.66 -7.53 6.12
N LYS A 90 7.70 -8.43 5.82
CA LYS A 90 8.03 -9.72 5.18
C LYS A 90 8.71 -9.50 3.83
N GLN A 91 8.22 -8.57 3.02
CA GLN A 91 8.80 -8.28 1.71
C GLN A 91 10.14 -7.55 1.78
N THR A 92 10.34 -6.64 2.75
CA THR A 92 11.60 -5.89 2.87
C THR A 92 12.74 -6.71 3.51
N LYS A 93 12.43 -7.66 4.39
CA LYS A 93 13.43 -8.55 5.03
C LYS A 93 13.91 -9.69 4.14
N VAL A 94 13.09 -10.16 3.19
CA VAL A 94 13.48 -11.25 2.28
C VAL A 94 14.69 -10.88 1.41
N THR A 95 15.02 -9.60 1.25
CA THR A 95 16.17 -9.15 0.45
C THR A 95 17.45 -8.90 1.27
N SER A 96 17.43 -8.97 2.61
CA SER A 96 18.60 -8.64 3.43
C SER A 96 19.51 -9.82 3.78
N VAL A 97 19.12 -11.07 3.46
CA VAL A 97 19.96 -12.26 3.70
C VAL A 97 19.85 -13.26 2.55
N GLY A 98 20.91 -13.33 1.73
CA GLY A 98 21.31 -14.53 0.99
C GLY A 98 20.54 -14.86 -0.31
N ASN A 99 21.29 -15.18 -1.36
CA ASN A 99 20.81 -15.75 -2.63
C ASN A 99 19.63 -16.74 -2.47
N PRO A 100 18.52 -16.57 -3.19
CA PRO A 100 17.58 -17.66 -3.42
C PRO A 100 18.02 -18.44 -4.66
N THR A 101 18.42 -19.69 -4.45
CA THR A 101 18.54 -20.69 -5.52
C THR A 101 17.17 -20.86 -6.16
N ILE A 102 17.08 -20.51 -7.45
CA ILE A 102 15.87 -20.57 -8.26
C ILE A 102 15.27 -21.98 -8.20
N LYS A 103 14.02 -22.10 -7.73
CA LYS A 103 13.12 -23.18 -8.12
C LYS A 103 11.81 -22.55 -8.61
N PRO A 104 11.38 -22.81 -9.86
CA PRO A 104 10.12 -22.31 -10.37
C PRO A 104 9.00 -23.11 -9.69
N HIS A 105 8.38 -22.56 -8.64
CA HIS A 105 7.19 -23.16 -8.07
C HIS A 105 5.96 -22.54 -8.71
N SER A 106 5.19 -23.39 -9.38
CA SER A 106 3.92 -23.11 -10.03
C SER A 106 2.99 -22.32 -9.11
N VAL A 107 2.46 -21.21 -9.62
CA VAL A 107 1.47 -20.37 -8.94
C VAL A 107 0.20 -21.17 -8.60
N PRO A 108 -0.29 -21.16 -7.34
CA PRO A 108 -1.66 -21.50 -7.04
C PRO A 108 -2.52 -20.26 -7.30
N SER A 109 -3.26 -20.28 -8.41
CA SER A 109 -4.13 -19.21 -8.89
C SER A 109 -5.41 -18.99 -8.05
N HIS A 110 -5.34 -18.91 -6.71
CA HIS A 110 -6.54 -18.79 -5.88
C HIS A 110 -6.37 -17.96 -4.60
N THR A 111 -5.78 -16.76 -4.65
CA THR A 111 -5.99 -15.77 -3.55
C THR A 111 -5.89 -14.30 -3.98
N VAL A 112 -5.81 -14.00 -5.29
CA VAL A 112 -5.82 -12.61 -5.80
C VAL A 112 -7.24 -12.02 -5.91
N ARG A 113 -8.29 -12.75 -5.50
CA ARG A 113 -9.67 -12.38 -5.80
C ARG A 113 -10.38 -11.50 -4.76
N THR A 114 -9.89 -11.34 -3.53
CA THR A 114 -10.78 -10.79 -2.47
C THR A 114 -10.65 -9.29 -2.23
N TRP A 115 -9.58 -8.62 -2.64
CA TRP A 115 -9.40 -7.17 -2.38
C TRP A 115 -9.63 -6.25 -3.58
N CYS A 116 -9.87 -6.81 -4.78
CA CYS A 116 -10.26 -6.03 -5.97
C CYS A 116 -11.76 -6.12 -6.29
N PHE A 117 -12.52 -7.02 -5.65
CA PHE A 117 -13.90 -7.32 -6.06
C PHE A 117 -15.02 -6.63 -5.26
N SER A 118 -14.73 -5.92 -4.16
CA SER A 118 -15.81 -5.26 -3.40
C SER A 118 -16.15 -3.83 -3.85
N SER A 119 -15.64 -3.35 -4.99
CA SER A 119 -16.03 -2.03 -5.52
C SER A 119 -16.38 -2.00 -7.00
N PHE A 120 -16.58 -3.16 -7.65
CA PHE A 120 -16.99 -3.22 -9.06
C PHE A 120 -18.35 -3.89 -9.30
N GLN A 121 -19.26 -3.91 -8.32
CA GLN A 121 -20.61 -4.47 -8.53
C GLN A 121 -21.78 -3.56 -8.10
N THR A 122 -21.64 -2.24 -8.22
CA THR A 122 -22.84 -1.37 -8.20
C THR A 122 -22.68 -0.13 -9.08
N ALA A 123 -22.47 -0.34 -10.37
CA ALA A 123 -22.81 0.67 -11.37
C ALA A 123 -23.06 0.00 -12.73
N GLY A 124 -24.31 0.03 -13.19
CA GLY A 124 -24.63 -0.08 -14.61
C GLY A 124 -25.43 -1.29 -15.05
N VAL A 125 -26.76 -1.22 -14.90
CA VAL A 125 -27.68 -1.40 -16.04
C VAL A 125 -28.95 -0.59 -15.77
N ALA A 126 -28.87 0.71 -16.04
CA ALA A 126 -30.02 1.51 -16.40
C ALA A 126 -29.79 2.03 -17.82
N SER A 127 -30.84 1.93 -18.64
CA SER A 127 -31.02 2.54 -19.96
C SER A 127 -30.64 1.70 -21.19
N ARG A 128 -31.67 1.11 -21.81
CA ARG A 128 -31.84 1.05 -23.27
C ARG A 128 -33.30 0.77 -23.62
N GLY A 129 -33.94 1.73 -24.31
CA GLY A 129 -35.12 1.54 -25.16
C GLY A 129 -36.46 1.66 -24.47
#